data_AF-A0AAP0AXF8-F1
#
_entry.id   AF-A0AAP0AXF8-F1
#
_cell.length_a   1.000
_cell.length_b   1.000
_cell.length_c   1.000
_cell.angle_alpha   90.00
_cell.angle_beta   90.00
_cell.angle_gamma   90.00
#
_symmetry.space_group_name_H-M   'P 1'
#
loop_
_entity.id
_entity.type
_entity.pdbx_description
1 polymer ?
#
loop_
_entity_poly.entity_id
_entity_poly.type
_entity_poly.pdbx_seq_one_letter_code
_entity_poly.pdbx_strand_id
1 'polypeptide(L)' 'MTGTYVTGSSLPDCSHACGPCFPCKRVMVSFECSVAESCPMVYRCVCKGRFFHVPSN' A
#
# COMPACT_ATOMS: atom_id res chain seq x y z
N MET A 1 -18.09 -5.18 -14.34
CA MET A 1 -16.96 -4.25 -14.09
C MET A 1 -16.12 -4.87 -12.98
N THR A 2 -15.25 -5.82 -13.34
CA THR A 2 -14.30 -6.41 -12.39
C THR A 2 -13.23 -5.36 -12.12
N GLY A 3 -13.40 -4.60 -11.04
CA GLY A 3 -12.34 -3.79 -10.47
C GLY A 3 -11.28 -4.71 -9.88
N THR A 4 -10.52 -5.38 -10.75
CA THR A 4 -9.22 -5.90 -10.36
C THR A 4 -8.43 -4.70 -9.90
N TYR A 5 -8.16 -4.62 -8.60
CA TYR A 5 -7.06 -3.80 -8.12
C TYR A 5 -5.80 -4.46 -8.68
N VAL A 6 -5.52 -4.18 -9.96
CA VAL A 6 -4.24 -4.43 -10.59
C VAL A 6 -3.29 -3.47 -9.89
N THR A 7 -2.84 -3.80 -8.69
CA THR A 7 -1.55 -3.29 -8.23
C THR A 7 -0.52 -4.20 -8.89
N GLY A 8 -0.29 -3.91 -10.17
CA GLY A 8 0.65 -4.65 -11.00
C GLY A 8 2.00 -4.71 -10.32
N SER A 9 2.57 -5.91 -10.30
CA SER A 9 3.95 -6.18 -10.69
C SER A 9 4.99 -5.13 -10.30
N SER A 10 5.07 -4.72 -9.03
CA SER A 10 6.27 -4.25 -8.34
C SER A 10 5.91 -3.83 -6.93
N LEU A 11 6.64 -4.38 -5.96
CA LEU A 11 6.59 -3.96 -4.58
C LEU A 11 7.02 -2.48 -4.50
N PRO A 12 6.17 -1.56 -4.02
CA PRO A 12 6.49 -0.14 -4.09
C PRO A 12 7.70 0.20 -3.23
N ASP A 13 8.56 1.07 -3.76
CA ASP A 13 9.70 1.59 -3.01
C ASP A 13 9.22 2.71 -2.07
N CYS A 14 9.31 2.43 -0.77
CA CYS A 14 9.01 3.41 0.27
C CYS A 14 10.22 4.25 0.64
N SER A 15 11.42 3.94 0.14
CA SER A 15 12.69 4.52 0.61
C SER A 15 12.69 6.04 0.50
N HIS A 16 12.10 6.59 -0.57
CA HIS A 16 11.99 8.05 -0.75
C HIS A 16 10.56 8.60 -0.53
N ALA A 17 9.58 7.75 -0.25
CA ALA A 17 8.18 8.15 -0.12
C ALA A 17 7.87 8.92 1.18
N CYS A 18 8.56 8.57 2.29
CA CYS A 18 8.37 9.27 3.57
C CYS A 18 9.25 10.53 3.71
N GLY A 19 9.95 10.95 2.65
CA GLY A 19 10.88 12.09 2.68
C GLY A 19 11.96 11.93 3.76
N PRO A 20 12.16 12.91 4.68
CA PRO A 20 13.17 12.83 5.74
C PRO A 20 12.77 11.92 6.92
N CYS A 21 11.64 11.22 6.85
CA CYS A 21 11.14 10.42 7.96
C CYS A 21 11.76 9.02 7.96
N PHE A 22 12.48 8.67 9.03
CA PHE A 22 13.06 7.35 9.25
C PHE A 22 12.64 6.77 10.61
N PRO A 23 12.28 5.47 10.72
CA PRO A 23 12.25 4.47 9.65
C PRO A 23 10.96 4.52 8.81
N CYS A 24 11.11 4.57 7.48
CA CYS A 24 10.00 4.41 6.53
C CYS A 24 9.84 2.93 6.17
N LYS A 25 8.66 2.37 6.40
CA LYS A 25 8.37 0.94 6.19
C LYS A 25 7.18 0.77 5.27
N ARG A 26 7.20 -0.28 4.45
CA ARG A 26 6.03 -0.71 3.69
C ARG A 26 5.13 -1.57 4.57
N VAL A 27 3.84 -1.31 4.54
CA VAL A 27 2.81 -2.11 5.21
C VAL A 27 1.75 -2.54 4.19
N MET A 28 1.20 -3.73 4.40
CA MET A 28 0.03 -4.20 3.66
C MET A 28 -1.21 -3.85 4.45
N VAL A 29 -2.18 -3.23 3.78
CA VAL A 29 -3.48 -2.87 4.35
C VAL A 29 -4.54 -3.66 3.61
N SER A 30 -5.18 -4.60 4.30
CA SER A 30 -6.36 -5.31 3.82
C SER A 30 -7.60 -4.57 4.30
N PHE A 31 -8.57 -4.39 3.41
CA PHE A 31 -9.89 -3.96 3.83
C PHE A 31 -10.73 -5.19 4.18
N GLU A 32 -11.48 -5.11 5.28
CA GLU A 32 -12.43 -6.15 5.63
C GLU A 32 -13.51 -6.21 4.54
N CYS A 33 -13.68 -7.38 3.94
CA CYS A 33 -14.71 -7.66 2.96
C CYS A 33 -15.45 -8.94 3.38
N SER A 34 -16.72 -9.05 2.97
CA SER A 34 -17.51 -10.26 3.22
C SER A 34 -16.84 -11.46 2.52
N VAL A 35 -16.72 -12.57 3.25
CA VAL A 35 -15.98 -13.82 2.96
C VAL A 35 -16.20 -14.43 1.55
N ALA A 36 -17.14 -13.91 0.77
CA ALA A 36 -17.48 -14.37 -0.57
C ALA A 36 -16.61 -13.78 -1.70
N GLU A 37 -15.84 -12.71 -1.46
CA GLU A 37 -14.99 -12.07 -2.48
C GLU A 37 -13.54 -11.88 -1.97
N SER A 38 -12.55 -11.93 -2.86
CA SER A 38 -11.15 -11.69 -2.49
C SER A 38 -10.99 -10.25 -2.00
N CYS A 39 -10.63 -10.05 -0.73
CA CYS A 39 -10.55 -8.71 -0.15
C CYS A 39 -9.46 -7.87 -0.82
N PRO A 40 -9.75 -6.60 -1.15
CA PRO A 40 -8.74 -5.74 -1.72
C PRO A 40 -7.63 -5.50 -0.70
N MET A 41 -6.41 -5.90 -1.08
CA MET A 41 -5.18 -5.60 -0.35
C MET A 41 -4.42 -4.50 -1.08
N VAL A 42 -3.97 -3.49 -0.34
CA VAL A 42 -3.19 -2.37 -0.87
C VAL A 42 -1.90 -2.19 -0.09
N TYR A 43 -0.81 -1.85 -0.79
CA TYR A 43 0.45 -1.49 -0.15
C TYR A 43 0.49 -0.01 0.15
N ARG A 44 0.95 0.35 1.35
CA ARG A 44 1.17 1.75 1.76
C ARG A 44 2.52 1.90 2.44
N CYS A 45 3.07 3.11 2.41
CA CYS A 45 4.24 3.46 3.20
C CYS A 45 3.81 4.06 4.54
N VAL A 46 4.48 3.66 5.63
CA VAL A 46 4.27 4.16 6.99
C VAL A 46 5.58 4.67 7.57
N CYS A 47 5.53 5.84 8.21
CA CYS A 47 6.60 6.30 9.08
C CYS A 47 6.02 6.93 10.34
N LYS A 48 6.50 6.50 11.52
CA LYS A 48 6.02 6.94 12.84
C LYS A 48 4.48 6.96 12.96
N GLY A 49 3.81 5.95 12.38
CA GLY A 49 2.35 5.82 12.41
C GLY A 49 1.58 6.67 11.39
N ARG A 50 2.25 7.42 10.51
CA ARG A 50 1.63 8.19 9.43
C ARG A 50 1.73 7.45 8.12
N PHE A 51 0.63 7.39 7.36
CA PHE A 51 0.59 6.83 6.02
C PHE A 51 1.03 7.86 4.99
N PHE A 52 1.87 7.45 4.05
CA PHE A 52 2.37 8.28 2.96
C PHE A 52 1.86 7.74 1.61
N HIS A 53 1.62 8.67 0.69
CA HIS A 53 1.23 8.33 -0.67
C HIS A 53 2.39 7.63 -1.37
N VAL A 54 2.09 6.52 -2.05
CA VAL A 54 3.07 5.76 -2.81
C VAL A 54 2.98 6.24 -4.26
N PRO A 55 4.08 6.67 -4.89
CA PRO A 55 4.05 7.01 -6.31
C PRO A 55 3.82 5.74 -7.14
N SER A 56 2.78 5.76 -7.97
CA SER A 56 2.59 4.81 -9.06
C SER A 56 3.35 5.37 -10.27
N ASN A 57 4.36 4.65 -10.75
CA ASN A 57 5.08 5.02 -11.97
C ASN A 57 4.17 4.95 -13.20
#